data_AF-A0A0F3GT89-F1
#
_entry.id   AF-A0A0F3GT89-F1
#
_cell.length_a   1.000
_cell.length_b   1.000
_cell.length_c   1.000
_cell.angle_alpha   90.00
_cell.angle_beta   90.00
_cell.angle_gamma   90.00
#
_symmetry.space_group_name_H-M   'P 1'
#
loop_
_entity.id
_entity.type
_entity.pdbx_description
1 polymer ?
#
loop_
_entity_poly.entity_id
_entity_poly.type
_entity_poly.pdbx_seq_one_letter_code
_entity_poly.pdbx_strand_id
1 'polypeptide(L)'
;MSDELDDLFQDNRDKQGTPLPITNARWKVMIVDDDPAVHEVTLMTLRSFTVEGRALEFISAYTGMDAMQEIAKHPDTALIFLDVVMENDHAGLDVVKHIRETIKNRFVRIVLRTGQPGFAPEEAIIVDYDINDYKEKNELSSRKLITSTVAAIRSYRDIMMIDGNLRAMHKLIESSRSLFDVNLIDRFFSEVLVQLNLILTMDTNTKTDMYSLILTDNGIDDLVVISGTGLYEQSQDKRVREVVSADNLAMLKKAFEENKDIYTEKQAVACLKTGDDITNLLFIENRNGISQWDKELIDIFCVHASMYFDSVKQHKMAQSLKLSHEIQMNMLPKDFSSVGTRYGVDLFAFLQSAREVGGDLYDFFPMDDGHLCIAIGDVSDKGVHAALIMSAAKVTLRAVAKLYTSPEKILDELNKELCTQNSGMFVTFFLGILDISTGELAFSNAGHNPPYLLYDSTEPKEMQIEPGFPLGVMDDFTYVKEVVSIKKGDGIFIYTDGVTDARDIKKVSFTAHSLMPLLSENSRNSANQLVDHIVDTLKTFIGEAPQFDDIAMLALKYLPAT
;
A
#
# COMPACT_ATOMS: atom_id res chain seq x y z
N MET A 1 -1.99 7.12 -24.72
CA MET A 1 -1.09 8.11 -24.12
C MET A 1 -0.06 7.38 -23.25
N SER A 2 0.74 6.51 -23.84
CA SER A 2 1.65 5.60 -23.10
C SER A 2 3.13 6.00 -23.21
N ASP A 3 3.47 7.03 -23.98
CA ASP A 3 4.85 7.21 -24.45
C ASP A 3 5.55 8.46 -23.87
N GLU A 4 4.93 9.20 -22.96
CA GLU A 4 5.51 10.43 -22.36
C GLU A 4 6.04 10.26 -20.92
N LEU A 5 5.93 9.07 -20.32
CA LEU A 5 6.47 8.80 -18.97
C LEU A 5 7.84 8.10 -18.95
N ASP A 6 8.31 7.60 -20.09
CA ASP A 6 9.60 6.88 -20.19
C ASP A 6 10.82 7.81 -20.36
N ASP A 7 10.61 9.08 -20.70
CA ASP A 7 11.70 10.02 -21.02
C ASP A 7 12.24 10.81 -19.82
N LEU A 8 11.63 10.67 -18.63
CA LEU A 8 12.08 11.35 -17.40
C LEU A 8 13.12 10.57 -16.58
N PHE A 9 13.48 9.34 -17.00
CA PHE A 9 14.32 8.42 -16.19
C PHE A 9 15.57 7.90 -16.92
N GLN A 10 15.99 8.51 -18.03
CA GLN A 10 17.18 8.05 -18.75
C GLN A 10 18.52 8.69 -18.31
N ASP A 11 18.54 9.72 -17.46
CA ASP A 11 19.80 10.39 -17.13
C ASP A 11 20.33 10.01 -15.73
N ASN A 12 21.58 9.53 -15.69
CA ASN A 12 22.37 8.96 -14.58
C ASN A 12 22.56 7.43 -14.54
N ARG A 13 22.43 6.75 -15.68
CA ARG A 13 23.14 5.47 -15.92
C ARG A 13 24.53 5.77 -16.48
N ASP A 14 25.45 6.25 -15.63
CA ASP A 14 26.90 6.08 -15.76
C ASP A 14 27.66 6.97 -14.76
N LYS A 15 27.89 6.41 -13.57
CA LYS A 15 29.07 6.57 -12.70
C LYS A 15 28.85 5.70 -11.46
N GLN A 16 28.66 4.41 -11.70
CA GLN A 16 28.72 3.41 -10.64
C GLN A 16 30.17 3.35 -10.15
N GLY A 17 30.41 3.80 -8.92
CA GLY A 17 31.64 3.50 -8.20
C GLY A 17 31.79 1.98 -8.13
N THR A 18 32.91 1.48 -8.65
CA THR A 18 33.25 0.07 -8.71
C THR A 18 33.12 -0.60 -7.33
N PRO A 19 32.65 -1.86 -7.24
CA PRO A 19 32.58 -2.56 -5.97
C PRO A 19 34.00 -2.77 -5.44
N LEU A 20 34.28 -2.33 -4.22
CA LEU A 20 35.53 -2.69 -3.53
C LEU A 20 35.30 -4.04 -2.82
N PRO A 21 35.97 -5.12 -3.24
CA PRO A 21 35.85 -6.40 -2.58
C PRO A 21 36.57 -6.33 -1.22
N ILE A 22 35.87 -6.66 -0.13
CA ILE A 22 36.49 -6.84 1.20
C ILE A 22 37.25 -8.16 1.16
N THR A 23 38.42 -8.13 0.54
CA THR A 23 39.46 -9.13 0.69
C THR A 23 40.22 -8.83 1.98
N ASN A 24 41.19 -9.68 2.32
CA ASN A 24 42.08 -9.69 3.50
C ASN A 24 42.92 -8.39 3.65
N ALA A 25 42.28 -7.23 3.64
CA ALA A 25 42.86 -5.93 3.32
C ALA A 25 43.28 -5.18 4.58
N ARG A 26 44.43 -4.52 4.48
CA ARG A 26 44.98 -3.64 5.51
C ARG A 26 44.17 -2.35 5.58
N TRP A 27 44.11 -1.72 6.76
CA TRP A 27 43.50 -0.40 6.89
C TRP A 27 44.42 0.65 6.25
N LYS A 28 43.95 1.32 5.21
CA LYS A 28 44.71 2.40 4.56
C LYS A 28 44.63 3.67 5.39
N VAL A 29 45.79 4.15 5.81
CA VAL A 29 45.98 5.38 6.57
C VAL A 29 46.85 6.32 5.75
N MET A 30 46.30 7.47 5.38
CA MET A 30 47.04 8.49 4.65
C MET A 30 47.66 9.50 5.62
N ILE A 31 48.90 9.89 5.35
CA ILE A 31 49.62 10.93 6.09
C ILE A 31 49.91 12.03 5.08
N VAL A 32 49.43 13.24 5.37
CA VAL A 32 49.58 14.42 4.51
C VAL A 32 50.25 15.52 5.33
N ASP A 33 51.53 15.72 5.10
CA ASP A 33 52.36 16.70 5.80
C ASP A 33 53.57 17.04 4.91
N ASP A 34 54.03 18.28 4.88
CA ASP A 34 55.20 18.68 4.10
C ASP A 34 56.52 18.34 4.81
N ASP A 35 56.49 18.05 6.11
CA ASP A 35 57.64 17.65 6.92
C ASP A 35 57.85 16.11 6.93
N PRO A 36 58.93 15.60 6.30
CA PRO A 36 59.22 14.17 6.31
C PRO A 36 59.39 13.56 7.71
N ALA A 37 59.81 14.35 8.70
CA ALA A 37 59.96 13.87 10.08
C ALA A 37 58.61 13.46 10.69
N VAL A 38 57.50 14.15 10.34
CA VAL A 38 56.15 13.80 10.82
C VAL A 38 55.71 12.44 10.30
N HIS A 39 56.05 12.13 9.04
CA HIS A 39 55.79 10.82 8.45
C HIS A 39 56.57 9.73 9.17
N GLU A 40 57.87 9.94 9.41
CA GLU A 40 58.71 8.96 10.13
C GLU A 40 58.20 8.68 11.54
N VAL A 41 57.87 9.72 12.31
CA VAL A 41 57.35 9.57 13.69
C VAL A 41 56.01 8.85 13.72
N THR A 42 55.11 9.19 12.79
CA THR A 42 53.79 8.55 12.69
C THR A 42 53.93 7.07 12.31
N LEU A 43 54.80 6.76 11.35
CA LEU A 43 55.13 5.39 10.97
C LEU A 43 55.78 4.60 12.11
N MET A 44 56.78 5.16 12.80
CA MET A 44 57.44 4.49 13.93
C MET A 44 56.45 4.16 15.05
N THR A 45 55.45 5.02 15.26
CA THR A 45 54.45 4.82 16.31
C THR A 45 53.40 3.77 15.92
N LEU A 46 52.96 3.74 14.65
CA LEU A 46 51.78 2.96 14.23
C LEU A 46 52.10 1.69 13.43
N ARG A 47 53.33 1.50 12.93
CA ARG A 47 53.68 0.40 11.99
C ARG A 47 53.46 -1.01 12.53
N SER A 48 53.61 -1.21 13.85
CA SER A 48 53.37 -2.50 14.50
C SER A 48 51.94 -2.65 15.05
N PHE A 49 51.08 -1.66 14.84
CA PHE A 49 49.73 -1.65 15.40
C PHE A 49 48.75 -2.39 14.49
N THR A 50 47.85 -3.14 15.12
CA THR A 50 46.72 -3.78 14.45
C THR A 50 45.44 -3.28 15.07
N VAL A 51 44.47 -2.88 14.24
CA VAL A 51 43.12 -2.55 14.69
C VAL A 51 42.23 -3.70 14.30
N GLU A 52 41.70 -4.41 15.31
CA GLU A 52 40.76 -5.53 15.12
C GLU A 52 41.33 -6.64 14.24
N GLY A 53 42.59 -7.00 14.49
CA GLY A 53 43.28 -8.07 13.78
C GLY A 53 43.79 -7.70 12.38
N ARG A 54 43.53 -6.48 11.88
CA ARG A 54 44.04 -5.99 10.59
C ARG A 54 45.20 -5.03 10.78
N ALA A 55 46.25 -5.20 9.98
CA ALA A 55 47.41 -4.30 9.95
C ALA A 55 47.10 -2.99 9.21
N LEU A 56 47.91 -1.96 9.45
CA LEU A 56 47.81 -0.68 8.75
C LEU A 56 48.69 -0.67 7.49
N GLU A 57 48.19 -0.04 6.44
CA GLU A 57 48.90 0.31 5.21
C GLU A 57 48.98 1.84 5.12
N PHE A 58 50.17 2.37 4.86
CA PHE A 58 50.40 3.81 4.90
C PHE A 58 50.59 4.38 3.50
N ILE A 59 49.91 5.50 3.24
CA ILE A 59 50.03 6.30 2.02
C ILE A 59 50.57 7.67 2.43
N SER A 60 51.70 8.09 1.87
CA SER A 60 52.29 9.40 2.16
C SER A 60 52.01 10.36 1.02
N ALA A 61 51.54 11.56 1.34
CA ALA A 61 51.51 12.71 0.44
C ALA A 61 52.22 13.89 1.11
N TYR A 62 53.03 14.63 0.35
CA TYR A 62 53.84 15.73 0.88
C TYR A 62 53.31 17.12 0.49
N THR A 63 52.30 17.15 -0.36
CA THR A 63 51.68 18.36 -0.89
C THR A 63 50.17 18.18 -0.92
N GLY A 64 49.41 19.27 -0.88
CA GLY A 64 47.95 19.21 -1.01
C GLY A 64 47.52 18.61 -2.35
N MET A 65 48.27 18.89 -3.43
CA MET A 65 48.00 18.32 -4.75
C MET A 65 48.24 16.81 -4.79
N ASP A 66 49.32 16.32 -4.16
CA ASP A 66 49.58 14.88 -4.05
C ASP A 66 48.47 14.19 -3.24
N ALA A 67 48.02 14.81 -2.15
CA ALA A 67 46.96 14.26 -1.31
C ALA A 67 45.65 14.09 -2.10
N MET A 68 45.28 15.08 -2.91
CA MET A 68 44.10 14.99 -3.79
C MET A 68 44.24 13.88 -4.84
N GLN A 69 45.44 13.64 -5.37
CA GLN A 69 45.68 12.55 -6.32
C GLN A 69 45.63 11.17 -5.64
N GLU A 70 46.26 11.02 -4.48
CA GLU A 70 46.34 9.75 -3.78
C GLU A 70 44.98 9.31 -3.21
N ILE A 71 44.15 10.23 -2.71
CA ILE A 71 42.80 9.87 -2.23
C ILE A 71 41.87 9.45 -3.39
N ALA A 72 42.08 9.99 -4.59
CA ALA A 72 41.36 9.56 -5.78
C ALA A 72 41.77 8.15 -6.24
N LYS A 73 43.05 7.78 -6.09
CA LYS A 73 43.56 6.42 -6.36
C LYS A 73 43.15 5.41 -5.27
N HIS A 74 42.97 5.88 -4.04
CA HIS A 74 42.68 5.06 -2.86
C HIS A 74 41.40 5.53 -2.15
N PRO A 75 40.22 5.37 -2.79
CA PRO A 75 38.94 5.82 -2.23
C PRO A 75 38.53 5.06 -0.95
N ASP A 76 39.14 3.89 -0.71
CA ASP A 76 39.00 3.03 0.47
C ASP A 76 39.91 3.44 1.64
N THR A 77 40.53 4.62 1.58
CA THR A 77 41.29 5.17 2.70
C THR A 77 40.37 5.35 3.91
N ALA A 78 40.75 4.75 5.04
CA ALA A 78 39.95 4.76 6.26
C ALA A 78 40.17 6.03 7.09
N LEU A 79 41.42 6.51 7.14
CA LEU A 79 41.86 7.62 7.96
C LEU A 79 42.89 8.48 7.21
N ILE A 80 42.78 9.80 7.32
CA ILE A 80 43.78 10.77 6.88
C ILE A 80 44.24 11.57 8.10
N PHE A 81 45.54 11.59 8.36
CA PHE A 81 46.19 12.59 9.19
C PHE A 81 46.67 13.72 8.29
N LEU A 82 46.14 14.93 8.47
CA LEU A 82 46.29 16.03 7.52
C LEU A 82 46.78 17.29 8.20
N ASP A 83 47.91 17.84 7.76
CA ASP A 83 48.32 19.19 8.16
C ASP A 83 47.48 20.26 7.48
N VAL A 84 47.25 21.35 8.21
CA VAL A 84 46.50 22.52 7.76
C VAL A 84 47.39 23.44 6.92
N VAL A 85 48.62 23.70 7.39
CA VAL A 85 49.56 24.66 6.79
C VAL A 85 50.69 23.88 6.14
N MET A 86 50.76 23.91 4.82
CA MET A 86 51.81 23.25 4.03
C MET A 86 52.38 24.26 3.02
N GLU A 87 52.07 24.11 1.73
CA GLU A 87 52.54 25.03 0.68
C GLU A 87 51.95 26.44 0.81
N ASN A 88 50.79 26.53 1.46
CA ASN A 88 50.12 27.75 1.86
C ASN A 88 49.28 27.49 3.13
N ASP A 89 48.78 28.57 3.73
CA ASP A 89 48.13 28.52 5.04
C ASP A 89 46.76 27.80 5.07
N HIS A 90 46.19 27.48 3.90
CA HIS A 90 44.90 26.80 3.77
C HIS A 90 44.96 25.48 2.99
N ALA A 91 46.16 24.98 2.67
CA ALA A 91 46.35 23.82 1.79
C ALA A 91 45.61 22.58 2.29
N GLY A 92 45.67 22.31 3.60
CA GLY A 92 44.94 21.20 4.20
C GLY A 92 43.42 21.35 4.10
N LEU A 93 42.90 22.55 4.33
CA LEU A 93 41.45 22.80 4.24
C LEU A 93 40.95 22.66 2.81
N ASP A 94 41.75 23.05 1.80
CA ASP A 94 41.44 22.83 0.39
C ASP A 94 41.35 21.33 0.06
N VAL A 95 42.24 20.50 0.63
CA VAL A 95 42.18 19.04 0.51
C VAL A 95 40.89 18.49 1.12
N VAL A 96 40.49 18.94 2.32
CA VAL A 96 39.22 18.53 2.94
C VAL A 96 38.04 18.89 2.06
N LYS A 97 38.01 20.13 1.55
CA LYS A 97 36.96 20.61 0.66
C LYS A 97 36.87 19.78 -0.62
N HIS A 98 38.01 19.46 -1.23
CA HIS A 98 38.06 18.58 -2.40
C HIS A 98 37.48 17.19 -2.10
N ILE A 99 37.86 16.58 -0.97
CA ILE A 99 37.36 15.26 -0.55
C ILE A 99 35.84 15.28 -0.33
N ARG A 100 35.31 16.29 0.36
CA ARG A 100 33.90 16.37 0.75
C ARG A 100 32.98 16.87 -0.36
N GLU A 101 33.41 17.84 -1.15
CA GLU A 101 32.58 18.48 -2.17
C GLU A 101 32.79 17.90 -3.57
N THR A 102 34.04 17.61 -3.95
CA THR A 102 34.38 17.15 -5.32
C THR A 102 34.32 15.63 -5.42
N ILE A 103 35.08 14.92 -4.58
CA ILE A 103 35.09 13.44 -4.55
C ILE A 103 33.83 12.90 -3.86
N LYS A 104 33.19 13.71 -3.00
CA LYS A 104 32.02 13.34 -2.19
C LYS A 104 32.26 12.13 -1.28
N ASN A 105 33.50 11.91 -0.86
CA ASN A 105 33.83 10.87 0.11
C ASN A 105 33.61 11.41 1.52
N ARG A 106 32.42 11.18 2.07
CA ARG A 106 32.07 11.51 3.47
C ARG A 106 32.45 10.41 4.46
N PHE A 107 32.98 9.30 3.95
CA PHE A 107 33.24 8.10 4.73
C PHE A 107 34.62 8.11 5.36
N VAL A 108 35.64 8.55 4.62
CA VAL A 108 37.00 8.69 5.15
C VAL A 108 37.03 9.61 6.37
N ARG A 109 37.71 9.16 7.43
CA ARG A 109 37.89 9.97 8.63
C ARG A 109 39.09 10.90 8.46
N ILE A 110 38.93 12.17 8.82
CA ILE A 110 39.99 13.18 8.70
C ILE A 110 40.33 13.71 10.09
N VAL A 111 41.60 13.60 10.46
CA VAL A 111 42.17 14.16 11.68
C VAL A 111 43.15 15.26 11.29
N LEU A 112 42.78 16.51 11.58
CA LEU A 112 43.64 17.67 11.31
C LEU A 112 44.74 17.78 12.36
N ARG A 113 45.97 18.06 11.93
CA ARG A 113 47.16 18.18 12.77
C ARG A 113 47.95 19.43 12.43
N THR A 114 47.87 20.51 13.20
CA THR A 114 48.62 21.75 12.89
C THR A 114 49.62 22.17 13.96
N GLY A 115 50.72 22.83 13.56
CA GLY A 115 51.70 23.44 14.46
C GLY A 115 51.40 24.89 14.86
N GLN A 116 50.43 25.55 14.20
CA GLN A 116 50.09 26.96 14.44
C GLN A 116 48.56 27.17 14.49
N PRO A 117 47.94 27.22 15.68
CA PRO A 117 46.52 27.54 15.80
C PRO A 117 46.32 29.04 15.54
N GLY A 118 45.62 29.41 14.47
CA GLY A 118 45.44 30.84 14.13
C GLY A 118 44.28 31.23 13.20
N PHE A 119 43.62 30.28 12.53
CA PHE A 119 42.65 30.61 11.47
C PHE A 119 41.17 30.63 11.89
N ALA A 120 40.76 29.85 12.91
CA ALA A 120 39.42 29.85 13.50
C ALA A 120 39.38 28.99 14.78
N PRO A 121 38.36 29.12 15.66
CA PRO A 121 38.16 28.19 16.78
C PRO A 121 38.03 26.74 16.29
N GLU A 122 38.61 25.80 17.02
CA GLU A 122 38.61 24.36 16.69
C GLU A 122 37.19 23.85 16.41
N GLU A 123 36.19 24.29 17.21
CA GLU A 123 34.81 23.83 17.06
C GLU A 123 34.19 24.26 15.72
N ALA A 124 34.56 25.42 15.19
CA ALA A 124 34.03 25.92 13.91
C ALA A 124 34.59 25.12 12.73
N ILE A 125 35.89 24.81 12.74
CA ILE A 125 36.55 24.03 11.69
C ILE A 125 35.97 22.61 11.65
N ILE A 126 35.71 22.01 12.81
CA ILE A 126 35.15 20.66 12.91
C ILE A 126 33.77 20.58 12.22
N VAL A 127 32.90 21.56 12.50
CA VAL A 127 31.54 21.57 11.98
C VAL A 127 31.50 21.98 10.51
N ASP A 128 32.22 23.04 10.12
CA ASP A 128 32.12 23.62 8.78
C ASP A 128 32.75 22.73 7.69
N TYR A 129 33.76 21.93 8.07
CA TYR A 129 34.52 21.09 7.13
C TYR A 129 34.25 19.58 7.28
N ASP A 130 33.35 19.17 8.18
CA ASP A 130 32.97 17.75 8.41
C ASP A 130 34.22 16.86 8.63
N ILE A 131 35.07 17.30 9.56
CA ILE A 131 36.28 16.58 10.01
C ILE A 131 36.02 15.89 11.35
N ASN A 132 36.83 14.90 11.70
CA ASN A 132 36.52 13.98 12.81
C ASN A 132 37.30 14.27 14.08
N ASP A 133 38.45 14.92 13.98
CA ASP A 133 39.24 15.37 15.11
C ASP A 133 40.18 16.49 14.66
N TYR A 134 40.54 17.37 15.58
CA TYR A 134 41.54 18.42 15.39
C TYR A 134 42.53 18.37 16.55
N LYS A 135 43.82 18.43 16.24
CA LYS A 135 44.88 18.31 17.25
C LYS A 135 46.07 19.20 16.92
N GLU A 136 46.65 19.80 17.93
CA GLU A 136 47.93 20.49 17.78
C GLU A 136 49.09 19.47 17.69
N LYS A 137 50.08 19.74 16.82
CA LYS A 137 51.27 18.87 16.63
C LYS A 137 52.00 18.62 17.96
N ASN A 138 52.05 19.63 18.85
CA ASN A 138 52.71 19.54 20.15
C ASN A 138 51.94 18.71 21.19
N GLU A 139 50.63 18.53 21.00
CA GLU A 139 49.78 17.79 21.94
C GLU A 139 49.65 16.31 21.61
N LEU A 140 50.13 15.88 20.44
CA LEU A 140 50.01 14.53 19.91
C LEU A 140 51.12 13.60 20.41
N SER A 141 51.03 13.22 21.68
CA SER A 141 51.82 12.10 22.21
C SER A 141 51.55 10.80 21.44
N SER A 142 52.51 9.86 21.43
CA SER A 142 52.33 8.53 20.81
C SER A 142 51.05 7.82 21.29
N ARG A 143 50.69 7.98 22.58
CA ARG A 143 49.46 7.41 23.14
C ARG A 143 48.20 8.03 22.53
N LYS A 144 48.17 9.36 22.39
CA LYS A 144 47.04 10.09 21.78
C LYS A 144 46.89 9.75 20.30
N LEU A 145 48.00 9.65 19.57
CA LEU A 145 48.01 9.23 18.17
C LEU A 145 47.36 7.86 17.99
N ILE A 146 47.75 6.87 18.81
CA ILE A 146 47.15 5.52 18.79
C ILE A 146 45.64 5.58 19.09
N THR A 147 45.22 6.30 20.13
CA THR A 147 43.80 6.36 20.49
C THR A 147 42.95 7.03 19.40
N SER A 148 43.43 8.11 18.79
CA SER A 148 42.73 8.77 17.67
C SER A 148 42.67 7.86 16.43
N THR A 149 43.75 7.13 16.11
CA THR A 149 43.74 6.14 15.03
C THR A 149 42.68 5.05 15.25
N VAL A 150 42.63 4.48 16.46
CA VAL A 150 41.67 3.41 16.79
C VAL A 150 40.23 3.93 16.71
N ALA A 151 39.95 5.11 17.27
CA ALA A 151 38.62 5.71 17.25
C ALA A 151 38.16 6.00 15.81
N ALA A 152 39.04 6.58 14.99
CA ALA A 152 38.72 6.92 13.61
C ALA A 152 38.51 5.66 12.75
N ILE A 153 39.38 4.65 12.84
CA ILE A 153 39.21 3.42 12.05
C ILE A 153 37.91 2.69 12.43
N ARG A 154 37.56 2.66 13.73
CA ARG A 154 36.25 2.10 14.16
C ARG A 154 35.08 2.89 13.59
N SER A 155 35.12 4.21 13.68
CA SER A 155 34.08 5.06 13.08
C SER A 155 33.95 4.88 11.57
N TYR A 156 35.07 4.75 10.84
CA TYR A 156 35.07 4.43 9.41
C TYR A 156 34.36 3.10 9.13
N ARG A 157 34.75 2.04 9.86
CA ARG A 157 34.15 0.71 9.74
C ARG A 157 32.64 0.77 9.96
N ASP A 158 32.20 1.41 11.05
CA ASP A 158 30.79 1.47 11.43
C ASP A 158 29.95 2.13 10.34
N ILE A 159 30.44 3.25 9.79
CA ILE A 159 29.75 3.97 8.73
C ILE A 159 29.73 3.16 7.42
N MET A 160 30.80 2.44 7.10
CA MET A 160 30.84 1.58 5.91
C MET A 160 29.92 0.37 6.03
N MET A 161 29.74 -0.16 7.24
CA MET A 161 28.77 -1.21 7.50
C MET A 161 27.33 -0.70 7.30
N ILE A 162 27.00 0.47 7.84
CA ILE A 162 25.67 1.10 7.69
C ILE A 162 25.37 1.39 6.21
N ASP A 163 26.31 2.00 5.49
CA ASP A 163 26.15 2.34 4.08
C ASP A 163 26.06 1.09 3.18
N GLY A 164 26.83 0.03 3.47
CA GLY A 164 26.70 -1.26 2.81
C GLY A 164 25.29 -1.86 2.96
N ASN A 165 24.74 -1.83 4.17
CA ASN A 165 23.40 -2.32 4.47
C ASN A 165 22.31 -1.50 3.75
N LEU A 166 22.42 -0.17 3.78
CA LEU A 166 21.47 0.72 3.08
C LEU A 166 21.47 0.49 1.57
N ARG A 167 22.64 0.27 0.95
CA ARG A 167 22.75 -0.01 -0.49
C ARG A 167 22.19 -1.38 -0.87
N ALA A 168 22.48 -2.41 -0.08
CA ALA A 168 21.93 -3.75 -0.30
C ALA A 168 20.40 -3.74 -0.21
N MET A 169 19.85 -3.02 0.77
CA MET A 169 18.40 -2.85 0.92
C MET A 169 17.77 -2.01 -0.20
N HIS A 170 18.42 -0.92 -0.64
CA HIS A 170 17.92 -0.11 -1.75
C HIS A 170 17.82 -0.93 -3.05
N LYS A 171 18.83 -1.79 -3.30
CA LYS A 171 18.85 -2.68 -4.46
C LYS A 171 17.72 -3.73 -4.41
N LEU A 172 17.35 -4.20 -3.22
CA LEU A 172 16.20 -5.10 -3.03
C LEU A 172 14.86 -4.39 -3.31
N ILE A 173 14.69 -3.15 -2.82
CA ILE A 173 13.49 -2.33 -3.05
C ILE A 173 13.33 -1.96 -4.53
N GLU A 174 14.42 -1.64 -5.23
CA GLU A 174 14.37 -1.37 -6.68
C GLU A 174 14.04 -2.64 -7.48
N SER A 175 14.55 -3.81 -7.05
CA SER A 175 14.24 -5.09 -7.69
C SER A 175 12.82 -5.61 -7.39
N SER A 176 12.15 -5.10 -6.36
CA SER A 176 10.83 -5.58 -5.93
C SER A 176 9.64 -4.94 -6.67
N ARG A 177 9.86 -4.03 -7.63
CA ARG A 177 8.77 -3.46 -8.46
C ARG A 177 8.29 -4.38 -9.59
N SER A 178 9.00 -5.47 -9.90
CA SER A 178 8.63 -6.38 -11.00
C SER A 178 8.02 -7.73 -10.58
N LEU A 179 7.82 -7.99 -9.28
CA LEU A 179 7.44 -9.32 -8.77
C LEU A 179 6.22 -9.29 -7.85
N PHE A 180 5.16 -8.60 -8.24
CA PHE A 180 3.82 -8.79 -7.64
C PHE A 180 3.14 -10.05 -8.22
N ASP A 181 3.85 -11.18 -8.21
CA ASP A 181 3.25 -12.49 -8.45
C ASP A 181 3.18 -13.21 -7.10
N VAL A 182 1.95 -13.43 -6.62
CA VAL A 182 1.61 -14.02 -5.31
C VAL A 182 2.25 -15.40 -5.11
N ASN A 183 2.74 -16.03 -6.19
CA ASN A 183 3.35 -17.35 -6.22
C ASN A 183 4.85 -17.41 -5.90
N LEU A 184 5.50 -16.30 -5.51
CA LEU A 184 6.95 -16.23 -5.28
C LEU A 184 7.37 -15.74 -3.89
N ILE A 185 6.42 -15.66 -2.94
CA ILE A 185 6.67 -15.14 -1.58
C ILE A 185 7.72 -15.98 -0.82
N ASP A 186 7.72 -17.29 -1.04
CA ASP A 186 8.63 -18.27 -0.44
C ASP A 186 10.08 -18.07 -0.91
N ARG A 187 10.28 -17.91 -2.22
CA ARG A 187 11.61 -17.65 -2.81
C ARG A 187 12.14 -16.30 -2.38
N PHE A 188 11.30 -15.28 -2.41
CA PHE A 188 11.66 -13.94 -1.98
C PHE A 188 12.17 -13.96 -0.54
N PHE A 189 11.38 -14.50 0.40
CA PHE A 189 11.79 -14.55 1.79
C PHE A 189 12.98 -15.49 2.03
N SER A 190 13.13 -16.56 1.27
CA SER A 190 14.32 -17.41 1.35
C SER A 190 15.59 -16.63 1.02
N GLU A 191 15.59 -15.89 -0.10
CA GLU A 191 16.74 -15.09 -0.52
C GLU A 191 17.04 -13.97 0.48
N VAL A 192 16.00 -13.30 0.96
CA VAL A 192 16.10 -12.23 1.94
C VAL A 192 16.64 -12.73 3.27
N LEU A 193 16.19 -13.89 3.76
CA LEU A 193 16.71 -14.52 4.97
C LEU A 193 18.17 -14.95 4.82
N VAL A 194 18.57 -15.45 3.65
CA VAL A 194 19.98 -15.77 3.38
C VAL A 194 20.84 -14.51 3.48
N GLN A 195 20.40 -13.38 2.92
CA GLN A 195 21.12 -12.11 3.02
C GLN A 195 21.19 -11.58 4.44
N LEU A 196 20.06 -11.59 5.16
CA LEU A 196 20.04 -11.25 6.59
C LEU A 196 21.04 -12.11 7.36
N ASN A 197 21.08 -13.40 7.05
CA ASN A 197 21.99 -14.31 7.74
C ASN A 197 23.47 -14.03 7.46
N LEU A 198 23.80 -13.63 6.23
CA LEU A 198 25.16 -13.23 5.88
C LEU A 198 25.59 -11.96 6.64
N ILE A 199 24.69 -10.98 6.77
CA ILE A 199 24.97 -9.72 7.48
C ILE A 199 25.24 -10.00 8.97
N LEU A 200 24.36 -10.77 9.62
CA LEU A 200 24.48 -11.11 11.05
C LEU A 200 25.72 -11.99 11.36
N THR A 201 26.37 -12.57 10.34
CA THR A 201 27.56 -13.42 10.52
C THR A 201 28.87 -12.79 10.03
N MET A 202 28.86 -11.54 9.53
CA MET A 202 30.04 -10.87 8.95
C MET A 202 31.24 -10.76 9.91
N ASP A 203 31.00 -10.70 11.21
CA ASP A 203 32.05 -10.57 12.23
C ASP A 203 32.60 -11.93 12.73
N THR A 204 31.99 -13.05 12.31
CA THR A 204 32.36 -14.40 12.79
C THR A 204 33.14 -15.17 11.73
N ASN A 205 34.44 -15.41 11.97
CA ASN A 205 35.33 -16.19 11.08
C ASN A 205 35.01 -17.71 11.03
N THR A 206 33.83 -18.13 11.50
CA THR A 206 33.40 -19.53 11.61
C THR A 206 32.23 -19.82 10.68
N LYS A 207 32.13 -21.07 10.20
CA LYS A 207 31.00 -21.50 9.35
C LYS A 207 29.64 -21.24 10.02
N THR A 208 28.67 -20.91 9.16
CA THR A 208 27.28 -20.53 9.40
C THR A 208 26.48 -21.55 10.22
N ASP A 209 26.49 -21.39 11.54
CA ASP A 209 25.59 -22.06 12.49
C ASP A 209 24.42 -21.12 12.86
N MET A 210 23.82 -20.52 11.83
CA MET A 210 22.66 -19.65 11.98
C MET A 210 21.52 -20.11 11.07
N TYR A 211 20.33 -20.21 11.65
CA TYR A 211 19.14 -20.72 11.00
C TYR A 211 18.00 -19.75 11.24
N SER A 212 17.20 -19.51 10.20
CA SER A 212 16.07 -18.60 10.30
C SER A 212 14.82 -19.18 9.65
N LEU A 213 13.66 -18.78 10.14
CA LEU A 213 12.33 -19.16 9.67
C LEU A 213 11.45 -17.91 9.61
N ILE A 214 10.65 -17.80 8.55
CA ILE A 214 9.48 -16.93 8.55
C ILE A 214 8.26 -17.83 8.61
N LEU A 215 7.39 -17.54 9.57
CA LEU A 215 6.18 -18.28 9.88
C LEU A 215 4.96 -17.41 9.60
N THR A 216 3.88 -18.03 9.13
CA THR A 216 2.59 -17.36 8.94
C THR A 216 1.51 -17.98 9.80
N ASP A 217 0.55 -17.15 10.17
CA ASP A 217 -0.64 -17.54 10.89
C ASP A 217 -1.74 -18.04 9.93
N ASN A 218 -2.16 -19.29 10.12
CA ASN A 218 -3.39 -19.85 9.53
C ASN A 218 -4.42 -20.21 10.64
N GLY A 219 -4.24 -19.65 11.85
CA GLY A 219 -4.99 -19.90 13.08
C GLY A 219 -4.08 -20.11 14.30
N ILE A 220 -4.56 -19.65 15.47
CA ILE A 220 -3.88 -19.57 16.78
C ILE A 220 -3.11 -20.86 17.18
N ASP A 221 -3.58 -22.04 16.77
CA ASP A 221 -3.04 -23.31 17.27
C ASP A 221 -1.87 -23.90 16.46
N ASP A 222 -1.60 -23.43 15.24
CA ASP A 222 -0.64 -24.10 14.37
C ASP A 222 0.00 -23.17 13.31
N LEU A 223 1.07 -22.46 13.68
CA LEU A 223 1.92 -21.70 12.76
C LEU A 223 2.53 -22.59 11.66
N VAL A 224 2.60 -22.06 10.44
CA VAL A 224 3.14 -22.76 9.25
C VAL A 224 4.40 -22.06 8.76
N VAL A 225 5.38 -22.82 8.28
CA VAL A 225 6.61 -22.26 7.70
C VAL A 225 6.36 -21.72 6.30
N ILE A 226 6.60 -20.42 6.09
CA ILE A 226 6.65 -19.80 4.75
C ILE A 226 8.00 -20.13 4.10
N SER A 227 9.08 -19.87 4.82
CA SER A 227 10.43 -20.00 4.31
C SER A 227 11.42 -20.25 5.45
N GLY A 228 12.51 -20.92 5.15
CA GLY A 228 13.54 -21.26 6.12
C GLY A 228 14.92 -21.34 5.50
N THR A 229 15.96 -21.17 6.32
CA THR A 229 17.36 -21.25 5.89
C THR A 229 18.12 -22.32 6.68
N GLY A 230 19.19 -22.86 6.09
CA GLY A 230 20.04 -23.88 6.69
C GLY A 230 19.25 -25.13 7.07
N LEU A 231 19.16 -25.47 8.36
CA LEU A 231 18.40 -26.65 8.84
C LEU A 231 16.92 -26.61 8.44
N TYR A 232 16.38 -25.43 8.16
CA TYR A 232 14.97 -25.23 7.86
C TYR A 232 14.66 -25.11 6.36
N GLU A 233 15.66 -25.21 5.49
CA GLU A 233 15.52 -24.96 4.04
C GLU A 233 14.47 -25.86 3.35
N GLN A 234 14.24 -27.07 3.86
CA GLN A 234 13.22 -28.01 3.34
C GLN A 234 11.97 -28.10 4.22
N SER A 235 11.64 -27.03 4.96
CA SER A 235 10.53 -27.02 5.91
C SER A 235 9.29 -26.27 5.44
N GLN A 236 9.30 -25.78 4.20
CA GLN A 236 8.17 -25.06 3.59
C GLN A 236 6.84 -25.83 3.75
N ASP A 237 5.77 -25.10 4.05
CA ASP A 237 4.40 -25.57 4.27
C ASP A 237 4.22 -26.58 5.41
N LYS A 238 5.28 -26.93 6.15
CA LYS A 238 5.19 -27.79 7.33
C LYS A 238 4.70 -26.99 8.53
N ARG A 239 3.99 -27.68 9.43
CA ARG A 239 3.61 -27.14 10.73
C ARG A 239 4.86 -26.90 11.56
N VAL A 240 4.98 -25.74 12.21
CA VAL A 240 6.20 -25.38 12.95
C VAL A 240 6.54 -26.40 14.05
N ARG A 241 5.53 -27.02 14.67
CA ARG A 241 5.70 -28.07 15.69
C ARG A 241 6.44 -29.33 15.21
N GLU A 242 6.47 -29.55 13.89
CA GLU A 242 7.17 -30.67 13.25
C GLU A 242 8.60 -30.28 12.84
N VAL A 243 8.94 -28.99 12.92
CA VAL A 243 10.16 -28.40 12.38
C VAL A 243 11.11 -27.96 13.50
N VAL A 244 10.58 -27.36 14.57
CA VAL A 244 11.37 -26.81 15.67
C VAL A 244 11.27 -27.65 16.93
N SER A 245 12.22 -27.49 17.86
CA SER A 245 12.18 -28.15 19.17
C SER A 245 10.99 -27.69 20.03
N ALA A 246 10.63 -28.47 21.06
CA ALA A 246 9.55 -28.11 21.98
C ALA A 246 9.79 -26.77 22.69
N ASP A 247 11.05 -26.46 23.03
CA ASP A 247 11.42 -25.20 23.68
C ASP A 247 11.26 -24.01 22.73
N ASN A 248 11.70 -24.16 21.47
CA ASN A 248 11.55 -23.12 20.44
C ASN A 248 10.07 -22.88 20.12
N LEU A 249 9.28 -23.97 20.07
CA LEU A 249 7.84 -23.88 19.86
C LEU A 249 7.16 -23.08 20.98
N ALA A 250 7.53 -23.32 22.24
CA ALA A 250 6.99 -22.59 23.37
C ALA A 250 7.35 -21.09 23.32
N MET A 251 8.58 -20.76 22.91
CA MET A 251 9.00 -19.37 22.73
C MET A 251 8.22 -18.67 21.61
N LEU A 252 8.02 -19.35 20.47
CA LEU A 252 7.25 -18.82 19.34
C LEU A 252 5.78 -18.56 19.72
N LYS A 253 5.14 -19.53 20.39
CA LYS A 253 3.76 -19.38 20.87
C LYS A 253 3.64 -18.21 21.84
N LYS A 254 4.57 -18.09 22.77
CA LYS A 254 4.57 -16.98 23.73
C LYS A 254 4.68 -15.61 23.04
N ALA A 255 5.59 -15.48 22.06
CA ALA A 255 5.75 -14.23 21.32
C ALA A 255 4.46 -13.85 20.56
N PHE A 256 3.83 -14.85 19.95
CA PHE A 256 2.57 -14.70 19.23
C PHE A 256 1.41 -14.28 20.15
N GLU A 257 1.19 -15.01 21.25
CA GLU A 257 0.10 -14.75 22.21
C GLU A 257 0.26 -13.41 22.95
N GLU A 258 1.50 -13.03 23.30
CA GLU A 258 1.77 -11.78 24.04
C GLU A 258 1.96 -10.56 23.12
N ASN A 259 1.99 -10.76 21.80
CA ASN A 259 2.27 -9.74 20.78
C ASN A 259 3.57 -8.97 21.04
N LYS A 260 4.65 -9.70 21.34
CA LYS A 260 5.93 -9.14 21.76
C LYS A 260 7.11 -9.94 21.23
N ASP A 261 8.16 -9.20 20.85
CA ASP A 261 9.43 -9.78 20.47
C ASP A 261 10.11 -10.40 21.70
N ILE A 262 10.73 -11.56 21.49
CA ILE A 262 11.45 -12.29 22.53
C ILE A 262 12.87 -12.55 22.06
N TYR A 263 13.83 -12.10 22.85
CA TYR A 263 15.25 -12.29 22.59
C TYR A 263 15.90 -13.06 23.74
N THR A 264 16.66 -14.10 23.40
CA THR A 264 17.56 -14.82 24.31
C THR A 264 19.00 -14.65 23.86
N GLU A 265 19.95 -15.30 24.56
CA GLU A 265 21.36 -15.25 24.17
C GLU A 265 21.60 -15.81 22.76
N LYS A 266 20.80 -16.79 22.30
CA LYS A 266 21.01 -17.50 21.03
C LYS A 266 19.82 -17.46 20.07
N GLN A 267 18.68 -16.94 20.51
CA GLN A 267 17.44 -17.02 19.76
C GLN A 267 16.73 -15.67 19.74
N ALA A 268 16.12 -15.34 18.62
CA ALA A 268 15.26 -14.20 18.46
C ALA A 268 13.94 -14.66 17.85
N VAL A 269 12.84 -14.20 18.43
CA VAL A 269 11.50 -14.25 17.83
C VAL A 269 11.02 -12.82 17.70
N ALA A 270 10.78 -12.37 16.48
CA ALA A 270 10.28 -11.04 16.20
C ALA A 270 8.90 -11.13 15.51
N CYS A 271 7.96 -10.30 15.97
CA CYS A 271 6.60 -10.25 15.49
C CYS A 271 6.49 -9.31 14.29
N LEU A 272 6.07 -9.84 13.15
CA LEU A 272 5.85 -9.05 11.95
C LEU A 272 4.39 -8.59 11.91
N LYS A 273 4.18 -7.28 12.10
CA LYS A 273 2.85 -6.69 12.28
C LYS A 273 2.29 -6.19 10.95
N THR A 274 1.03 -6.48 10.69
CA THR A 274 0.31 -5.96 9.52
C THR A 274 -0.93 -5.21 10.01
N GLY A 275 -0.82 -3.89 10.15
CA GLY A 275 -1.79 -3.10 10.92
C GLY A 275 -1.72 -3.45 12.40
N ASP A 276 -2.87 -3.77 13.00
CA ASP A 276 -2.97 -4.18 14.41
C ASP A 276 -2.80 -5.70 14.63
N ASP A 277 -2.80 -6.49 13.57
CA ASP A 277 -2.68 -7.96 13.64
C ASP A 277 -1.22 -8.42 13.47
N ILE A 278 -0.76 -9.36 14.32
CA ILE A 278 0.44 -10.15 13.97
C ILE A 278 0.01 -11.24 13.00
N THR A 279 0.48 -11.14 11.77
CA THR A 279 0.18 -12.13 10.75
C THR A 279 1.33 -13.11 10.56
N ASN A 280 2.55 -12.73 10.97
CA ASN A 280 3.76 -13.51 10.72
C ASN A 280 4.80 -13.36 11.84
N LEU A 281 5.68 -14.35 11.98
CA LEU A 281 6.82 -14.32 12.91
C LEU A 281 8.13 -14.57 12.16
N LEU A 282 9.19 -13.91 12.61
CA LEU A 282 10.56 -14.24 12.26
C LEU A 282 11.20 -14.97 13.44
N PHE A 283 11.74 -16.16 13.19
CA PHE A 283 12.59 -16.88 14.14
C PHE A 283 14.02 -16.91 13.64
N ILE A 284 14.97 -16.63 14.51
CA ILE A 284 16.40 -16.76 14.25
C ILE A 284 17.03 -17.54 15.40
N GLU A 285 17.83 -18.53 15.06
CA GLU A 285 18.70 -19.27 15.97
C GLU A 285 20.15 -19.06 15.55
N ASN A 286 20.92 -18.33 16.37
CA ASN A 286 22.35 -18.11 16.18
C ASN A 286 23.12 -18.77 17.32
N ARG A 287 23.84 -19.85 17.02
CA ARG A 287 24.59 -20.60 18.05
C ARG A 287 25.81 -19.84 18.59
N ASN A 288 26.29 -18.83 17.85
CA ASN A 288 27.38 -17.94 18.26
C ASN A 288 26.91 -16.80 19.17
N GLY A 289 25.61 -16.68 19.37
CA GLY A 289 24.97 -15.66 20.20
C GLY A 289 24.40 -14.51 19.39
N ILE A 290 23.43 -13.80 19.98
CA ILE A 290 22.75 -12.63 19.40
C ILE A 290 23.20 -11.39 20.20
N SER A 291 24.00 -10.55 19.56
CA SER A 291 24.47 -9.29 20.12
C SER A 291 23.37 -8.23 20.15
N GLN A 292 23.62 -7.11 20.82
CA GLN A 292 22.70 -5.97 20.80
C GLN A 292 22.55 -5.39 19.38
N TRP A 293 23.61 -5.41 18.58
CA TRP A 293 23.59 -4.96 17.18
C TRP A 293 22.77 -5.89 16.28
N ASP A 294 22.83 -7.20 16.53
CA ASP A 294 22.01 -8.17 15.80
C ASP A 294 20.52 -7.90 16.02
N LYS A 295 20.13 -7.53 17.24
CA LYS A 295 18.74 -7.15 17.55
C LYS A 295 18.29 -5.93 16.76
N GLU A 296 19.10 -4.87 16.70
CA GLU A 296 18.77 -3.66 15.94
C GLU A 296 18.63 -3.95 14.44
N LEU A 297 19.49 -4.81 13.88
CA LEU A 297 19.38 -5.25 12.48
C LEU A 297 18.13 -6.10 12.22
N ILE A 298 17.81 -7.01 13.15
CA ILE A 298 16.59 -7.82 13.11
C ILE A 298 15.35 -6.94 13.16
N ASP A 299 15.33 -5.93 14.04
CA ASP A 299 14.20 -5.00 14.17
C ASP A 299 13.98 -4.21 12.87
N ILE A 300 15.05 -3.66 12.26
CA ILE A 300 14.96 -2.97 10.96
C ILE A 300 14.43 -3.91 9.88
N PHE A 301 14.93 -5.14 9.83
CA PHE A 301 14.45 -6.15 8.90
C PHE A 301 12.96 -6.43 9.09
N CYS A 302 12.52 -6.57 10.34
CA CYS A 302 11.13 -6.87 10.67
C CYS A 302 10.17 -5.76 10.25
N VAL A 303 10.57 -4.49 10.37
CA VAL A 303 9.77 -3.35 9.87
C VAL A 303 9.54 -3.47 8.35
N HIS A 304 10.59 -3.76 7.57
CA HIS A 304 10.45 -3.88 6.12
C HIS A 304 9.67 -5.13 5.69
N ALA A 305 9.92 -6.28 6.34
CA ALA A 305 9.15 -7.50 6.08
C ALA A 305 7.66 -7.29 6.39
N SER A 306 7.35 -6.59 7.47
CA SER A 306 5.98 -6.19 7.86
C SER A 306 5.29 -5.35 6.77
N MET A 307 5.99 -4.35 6.21
CA MET A 307 5.48 -3.52 5.10
C MET A 307 5.19 -4.34 3.84
N TYR A 308 6.05 -5.32 3.52
CA TYR A 308 5.82 -6.21 2.38
C TYR A 308 4.56 -7.06 2.58
N PHE A 309 4.39 -7.67 3.77
CA PHE A 309 3.20 -8.45 4.08
C PHE A 309 1.92 -7.62 4.03
N ASP A 310 1.97 -6.36 4.49
CA ASP A 310 0.85 -5.43 4.37
C ASP A 310 0.48 -5.13 2.92
N SER A 311 1.47 -4.86 2.07
CA SER A 311 1.24 -4.62 0.64
C SER A 311 0.61 -5.84 -0.06
N VAL A 312 1.08 -7.05 0.24
CA VAL A 312 0.50 -8.29 -0.31
C VAL A 312 -0.93 -8.51 0.19
N LYS A 313 -1.21 -8.28 1.48
CA LYS A 313 -2.56 -8.39 2.06
C LYS A 313 -3.52 -7.41 1.39
N GLN A 314 -3.12 -6.15 1.24
CA GLN A 314 -3.91 -5.12 0.55
C GLN A 314 -4.17 -5.48 -0.90
N HIS A 315 -3.16 -5.97 -1.62
CA HIS A 315 -3.31 -6.38 -3.01
C HIS A 315 -4.31 -7.54 -3.17
N LYS A 316 -4.20 -8.58 -2.33
CA LYS A 316 -5.15 -9.72 -2.32
C LYS A 316 -6.58 -9.27 -1.99
N MET A 317 -6.72 -8.36 -1.02
CA MET A 317 -8.02 -7.80 -0.66
C MET A 317 -8.63 -7.02 -1.82
N ALA A 318 -7.86 -6.15 -2.46
CA ALA A 318 -8.28 -5.38 -3.63
C ALA A 318 -8.70 -6.29 -4.80
N GLN A 319 -7.94 -7.36 -5.07
CA GLN A 319 -8.31 -8.36 -6.08
C GLN A 319 -9.62 -9.09 -5.73
N SER A 320 -9.79 -9.49 -4.47
CA SER A 320 -11.01 -10.18 -4.01
C SER A 320 -12.24 -9.28 -4.10
N LEU A 321 -12.09 -8.00 -3.75
CA LEU A 321 -13.13 -6.98 -3.91
C LEU A 321 -13.48 -6.73 -5.38
N LYS A 322 -12.48 -6.67 -6.27
CA LYS A 322 -12.70 -6.54 -7.72
C LYS A 322 -13.48 -7.74 -8.28
N LEU A 323 -13.13 -8.96 -7.90
CA LEU A 323 -13.89 -10.15 -8.28
C LEU A 323 -15.33 -10.08 -7.76
N SER A 324 -15.51 -9.62 -6.52
CA SER A 324 -16.83 -9.46 -5.91
C SER A 324 -17.68 -8.44 -6.66
N HIS A 325 -17.08 -7.33 -7.10
CA HIS A 325 -17.70 -6.33 -7.98
C HIS A 325 -18.18 -6.96 -9.29
N GLU A 326 -17.31 -7.72 -9.96
CA GLU A 326 -17.66 -8.38 -11.23
C GLU A 326 -18.83 -9.37 -11.06
N ILE A 327 -18.82 -10.15 -9.98
CA ILE A 327 -19.92 -11.06 -9.63
C ILE A 327 -21.22 -10.26 -9.42
N GLN A 328 -21.19 -9.20 -8.61
CA GLN A 328 -22.35 -8.36 -8.32
C GLN A 328 -22.92 -7.72 -9.60
N MET A 329 -22.06 -7.11 -10.43
CA MET A 329 -22.48 -6.49 -11.69
C MET A 329 -23.00 -7.50 -12.70
N ASN A 330 -22.60 -8.77 -12.62
CA ASN A 330 -23.14 -9.84 -13.47
C ASN A 330 -24.49 -10.39 -12.99
N MET A 331 -24.90 -10.14 -11.75
CA MET A 331 -26.24 -10.47 -11.28
C MET A 331 -27.31 -9.55 -11.89
N LEU A 332 -26.96 -8.31 -12.22
CA LEU A 332 -27.86 -7.31 -12.78
C LEU A 332 -28.25 -7.64 -14.23
N PRO A 333 -29.52 -7.44 -14.64
CA PRO A 333 -29.95 -7.69 -16.01
C PRO A 333 -29.34 -6.67 -16.98
N LYS A 334 -28.82 -7.15 -18.11
CA LYS A 334 -28.14 -6.33 -19.13
C LYS A 334 -28.82 -6.38 -20.51
N ASP A 335 -29.80 -7.26 -20.69
CA ASP A 335 -30.50 -7.47 -21.97
C ASP A 335 -31.69 -6.51 -22.11
N PHE A 336 -31.37 -5.22 -22.24
CA PHE A 336 -32.36 -4.15 -22.41
C PHE A 336 -33.12 -4.27 -23.75
N SER A 337 -32.41 -4.58 -24.83
CA SER A 337 -32.96 -4.56 -26.19
C SER A 337 -33.99 -5.65 -26.43
N SER A 338 -33.75 -6.88 -25.95
CA SER A 338 -34.71 -7.98 -26.17
C SER A 338 -36.00 -7.76 -25.37
N VAL A 339 -35.87 -7.28 -24.12
CA VAL A 339 -37.02 -6.90 -23.28
C VAL A 339 -37.77 -5.73 -23.90
N GLY A 340 -37.05 -4.70 -24.34
CA GLY A 340 -37.63 -3.53 -24.99
C GLY A 340 -38.43 -3.87 -26.24
N THR A 341 -37.86 -4.71 -27.11
CA THR A 341 -38.53 -5.18 -28.34
C THR A 341 -39.78 -6.02 -28.02
N ARG A 342 -39.70 -6.92 -27.02
CA ARG A 342 -40.83 -7.79 -26.65
C ARG A 342 -42.04 -7.01 -26.18
N TYR A 343 -41.83 -5.94 -25.41
CA TYR A 343 -42.90 -5.21 -24.74
C TYR A 343 -43.20 -3.84 -25.33
N GLY A 344 -42.49 -3.42 -26.39
CA GLY A 344 -42.64 -2.09 -26.96
C GLY A 344 -42.27 -0.99 -25.97
N VAL A 345 -41.16 -1.17 -25.26
CA VAL A 345 -40.62 -0.18 -24.31
C VAL A 345 -39.17 0.14 -24.66
N ASP A 346 -38.73 1.34 -24.33
CA ASP A 346 -37.32 1.72 -24.29
C ASP A 346 -36.89 1.78 -22.83
N LEU A 347 -35.99 0.88 -22.43
CA LEU A 347 -35.60 0.66 -21.04
C LEU A 347 -34.09 0.72 -20.94
N PHE A 348 -33.58 1.45 -19.97
CA PHE A 348 -32.17 1.49 -19.65
C PHE A 348 -31.97 1.70 -18.15
N ALA A 349 -30.92 1.08 -17.60
CA ALA A 349 -30.55 1.24 -16.21
C ALA A 349 -29.04 1.37 -16.08
N PHE A 350 -28.64 2.18 -15.11
CA PHE A 350 -27.26 2.46 -14.76
C PHE A 350 -27.05 2.21 -13.27
N LEU A 351 -25.90 1.65 -12.91
CA LEU A 351 -25.50 1.48 -11.53
C LEU A 351 -23.98 1.65 -11.42
N GLN A 352 -23.55 2.49 -10.48
CA GLN A 352 -22.16 2.73 -10.15
C GLN A 352 -21.97 2.75 -8.64
N SER A 353 -21.23 1.78 -8.11
CA SER A 353 -20.89 1.72 -6.69
C SER A 353 -19.91 2.83 -6.28
N ALA A 354 -20.07 3.39 -5.09
CA ALA A 354 -19.15 4.36 -4.48
C ALA A 354 -17.87 3.71 -3.94
N ARG A 355 -17.94 2.42 -3.62
CA ARG A 355 -16.80 1.56 -3.26
C ARG A 355 -16.66 0.45 -4.28
N GLU A 356 -15.76 -0.50 -4.04
CA GLU A 356 -15.58 -1.67 -4.89
C GLU A 356 -16.88 -2.48 -5.05
N VAL A 357 -17.74 -2.52 -4.02
CA VAL A 357 -19.08 -3.15 -4.08
C VAL A 357 -20.10 -2.24 -3.38
N GLY A 358 -21.35 -2.29 -3.83
CA GLY A 358 -22.42 -1.38 -3.38
C GLY A 358 -23.67 -2.08 -2.83
N GLY A 359 -24.52 -1.32 -2.14
CA GLY A 359 -25.85 -1.71 -1.69
C GLY A 359 -26.96 -1.51 -2.73
N ASP A 360 -26.77 -0.56 -3.65
CA ASP A 360 -27.76 -0.30 -4.70
C ASP A 360 -28.02 -1.50 -5.61
N LEU A 361 -29.24 -1.59 -6.14
CA LEU A 361 -29.61 -2.55 -7.16
C LEU A 361 -30.72 -2.05 -8.07
N TYR A 362 -30.78 -2.65 -9.26
CA TYR A 362 -31.98 -2.65 -10.08
C TYR A 362 -32.31 -4.05 -10.58
N ASP A 363 -33.55 -4.22 -11.01
CA ASP A 363 -33.97 -5.38 -11.77
C ASP A 363 -35.06 -5.01 -12.79
N PHE A 364 -35.12 -5.80 -13.85
CA PHE A 364 -36.25 -5.79 -14.75
C PHE A 364 -36.42 -7.18 -15.35
N PHE A 365 -37.67 -7.62 -15.49
CA PHE A 365 -37.94 -8.92 -16.07
C PHE A 365 -39.38 -9.14 -16.55
N PRO A 366 -39.52 -9.97 -17.61
CA PRO A 366 -40.78 -10.61 -17.96
C PRO A 366 -41.42 -11.33 -16.76
N MET A 367 -42.65 -10.99 -16.39
CA MET A 367 -43.47 -11.86 -15.54
C MET A 367 -44.25 -12.86 -16.39
N ASP A 368 -44.83 -12.37 -17.49
CA ASP A 368 -45.53 -13.15 -18.52
C ASP A 368 -45.51 -12.37 -19.86
N ASP A 369 -46.36 -12.73 -20.83
CA ASP A 369 -46.39 -12.05 -22.14
C ASP A 369 -46.95 -10.61 -22.12
N GLY A 370 -47.68 -10.23 -21.07
CA GLY A 370 -48.32 -8.92 -20.94
C GLY A 370 -47.73 -8.03 -19.84
N HIS A 371 -46.97 -8.59 -18.91
CA HIS A 371 -46.50 -7.88 -17.72
C HIS A 371 -44.97 -7.82 -17.64
N LEU A 372 -44.45 -6.59 -17.52
CA LEU A 372 -43.04 -6.30 -17.30
C LEU A 372 -42.83 -5.78 -15.87
N CYS A 373 -42.01 -6.47 -15.08
CA CYS A 373 -41.58 -6.01 -13.77
C CYS A 373 -40.35 -5.10 -13.90
N ILE A 374 -40.33 -4.00 -13.16
CA ILE A 374 -39.17 -3.12 -12.94
C ILE A 374 -38.99 -2.90 -11.44
N ALA A 375 -37.74 -2.85 -10.99
CA ALA A 375 -37.40 -2.67 -9.59
C ALA A 375 -36.11 -1.87 -9.44
N ILE A 376 -36.03 -1.08 -8.37
CA ILE A 376 -34.81 -0.45 -7.91
C ILE A 376 -34.82 -0.44 -6.38
N GLY A 377 -33.66 -0.54 -5.76
CA GLY A 377 -33.54 -0.45 -4.32
C GLY A 377 -32.15 -0.04 -3.89
N ASP A 378 -32.06 0.36 -2.63
CA ASP A 378 -30.85 0.84 -1.97
C ASP A 378 -30.81 0.24 -0.57
N VAL A 379 -29.68 -0.40 -0.24
CA VAL A 379 -29.42 -1.02 1.06
C VAL A 379 -28.71 -0.01 1.94
N SER A 380 -29.18 0.13 3.19
CA SER A 380 -28.51 0.96 4.17
C SER A 380 -27.03 0.56 4.37
N ASP A 381 -26.13 1.55 4.42
CA ASP A 381 -24.67 1.39 4.53
C ASP A 381 -24.00 0.95 3.20
N LYS A 382 -22.67 0.80 3.18
CA LYS A 382 -21.87 0.62 1.94
C LYS A 382 -20.81 -0.45 2.09
N GLY A 383 -20.39 -1.02 0.95
CA GLY A 383 -19.35 -2.03 0.90
C GLY A 383 -19.90 -3.46 1.03
N VAL A 384 -19.09 -4.38 1.55
CA VAL A 384 -19.32 -5.83 1.40
C VAL A 384 -20.62 -6.30 2.06
N HIS A 385 -20.95 -5.79 3.25
CA HIS A 385 -22.17 -6.20 3.95
C HIS A 385 -23.44 -5.77 3.20
N ALA A 386 -23.48 -4.51 2.72
CA ALA A 386 -24.58 -4.00 1.92
C ALA A 386 -24.75 -4.79 0.62
N ALA A 387 -23.63 -5.13 -0.06
CA ALA A 387 -23.63 -5.93 -1.27
C ALA A 387 -24.19 -7.36 -1.10
N LEU A 388 -24.02 -7.96 0.08
CA LEU A 388 -24.59 -9.26 0.40
C LEU A 388 -26.12 -9.18 0.55
N ILE A 389 -26.63 -8.17 1.26
CA ILE A 389 -28.08 -7.94 1.40
C ILE A 389 -28.71 -7.60 0.07
N MET A 390 -28.05 -6.77 -0.73
CA MET A 390 -28.43 -6.45 -2.10
C MET A 390 -28.63 -7.72 -2.94
N SER A 391 -27.65 -8.63 -2.89
CA SER A 391 -27.71 -9.91 -3.61
C SER A 391 -28.85 -10.79 -3.11
N ALA A 392 -29.05 -10.86 -1.79
CA ALA A 392 -30.15 -11.61 -1.18
C ALA A 392 -31.52 -11.04 -1.59
N ALA A 393 -31.72 -9.72 -1.48
CA ALA A 393 -32.96 -9.04 -1.85
C ALA A 393 -33.31 -9.31 -3.32
N LYS A 394 -32.34 -9.23 -4.22
CA LYS A 394 -32.52 -9.50 -5.65
C LYS A 394 -32.92 -10.97 -5.93
N VAL A 395 -32.23 -11.93 -5.33
CA VAL A 395 -32.53 -13.36 -5.50
C VAL A 395 -33.92 -13.67 -4.95
N THR A 396 -34.24 -13.15 -3.77
CA THR A 396 -35.56 -13.32 -3.14
C THR A 396 -36.66 -12.67 -3.97
N LEU A 397 -36.46 -11.46 -4.49
CA LEU A 397 -37.41 -10.79 -5.40
C LEU A 397 -37.78 -11.72 -6.56
N ARG A 398 -36.78 -12.29 -7.24
CA ARG A 398 -36.99 -13.19 -8.38
C ARG A 398 -37.70 -14.49 -8.00
N ALA A 399 -37.53 -14.97 -6.77
CA ALA A 399 -38.22 -16.14 -6.26
C ALA A 399 -39.70 -15.82 -5.94
N VAL A 400 -39.94 -14.74 -5.21
CA VAL A 400 -41.28 -14.30 -4.79
C VAL A 400 -42.14 -13.87 -5.98
N ALA A 401 -41.56 -13.17 -6.96
CA ALA A 401 -42.25 -12.72 -8.17
C ALA A 401 -42.72 -13.87 -9.08
N LYS A 402 -42.30 -15.12 -8.84
CA LYS A 402 -42.87 -16.30 -9.50
C LYS A 402 -44.18 -16.78 -8.86
N LEU A 403 -44.44 -16.38 -7.63
CA LEU A 403 -45.57 -16.82 -6.82
C LEU A 403 -46.70 -15.80 -6.79
N TYR A 404 -46.36 -14.52 -6.92
CA TYR A 404 -47.30 -13.39 -6.82
C TYR A 404 -47.11 -12.44 -8.00
N THR A 405 -48.22 -11.83 -8.45
CA THR A 405 -48.26 -10.85 -9.55
C THR A 405 -48.65 -9.44 -9.09
N SER A 406 -48.88 -9.26 -7.79
CA SER A 406 -49.28 -7.98 -7.19
C SER A 406 -48.10 -7.39 -6.39
N PRO A 407 -47.68 -6.13 -6.66
CA PRO A 407 -46.43 -5.59 -6.13
C PRO A 407 -46.40 -5.53 -4.59
N GLU A 408 -47.52 -5.23 -3.94
CA GLU A 408 -47.66 -5.18 -2.49
C GLU A 408 -47.41 -6.54 -1.84
N LYS A 409 -47.91 -7.64 -2.44
CA LYS A 409 -47.68 -8.99 -1.93
C LYS A 409 -46.24 -9.44 -2.12
N ILE A 410 -45.62 -9.02 -3.22
CA ILE A 410 -44.21 -9.31 -3.47
C ILE A 410 -43.35 -8.62 -2.41
N LEU A 411 -43.64 -7.34 -2.10
CA LEU A 411 -42.93 -6.62 -1.04
C LEU A 411 -43.22 -7.18 0.36
N ASP A 412 -44.45 -7.59 0.66
CA ASP A 412 -44.79 -8.23 1.94
C ASP A 412 -43.92 -9.49 2.18
N GLU A 413 -43.80 -10.37 1.18
CA GLU A 413 -43.02 -11.61 1.30
C GLU A 413 -41.51 -11.36 1.25
N LEU A 414 -41.06 -10.40 0.44
CA LEU A 414 -39.65 -9.97 0.41
C LEU A 414 -39.23 -9.40 1.77
N ASN A 415 -40.07 -8.57 2.40
CA ASN A 415 -39.83 -7.99 3.70
C ASN A 415 -39.68 -9.06 4.79
N LYS A 416 -40.59 -10.04 4.83
CA LYS A 416 -40.52 -11.16 5.78
C LYS A 416 -39.19 -11.89 5.68
N GLU A 417 -38.78 -12.24 4.47
CA GLU A 417 -37.52 -12.96 4.24
C GLU A 417 -36.32 -12.11 4.70
N LEU A 418 -36.27 -10.83 4.35
CA LEU A 418 -35.19 -9.93 4.77
C LEU A 418 -35.14 -9.72 6.29
N CYS A 419 -36.30 -9.64 6.96
CA CYS A 419 -36.36 -9.58 8.43
C CYS A 419 -35.79 -10.85 9.08
N THR A 420 -35.97 -12.03 8.49
CA THR A 420 -35.41 -13.28 9.05
C THR A 420 -33.88 -13.28 9.08
N GLN A 421 -33.22 -12.52 8.20
CA GLN A 421 -31.77 -12.42 8.14
C GLN A 421 -31.16 -11.68 9.34
N ASN A 422 -31.95 -10.90 10.09
CA ASN A 422 -31.53 -10.17 11.30
C ASN A 422 -30.21 -9.38 11.12
N SER A 423 -30.00 -8.79 9.94
CA SER A 423 -28.75 -8.12 9.59
C SER A 423 -28.57 -6.76 10.29
N GLY A 424 -29.66 -6.18 10.80
CA GLY A 424 -29.70 -4.79 11.27
C GLY A 424 -29.66 -3.76 10.14
N MET A 425 -29.59 -4.20 8.88
CA MET A 425 -29.67 -3.35 7.68
C MET A 425 -31.08 -3.40 7.10
N PHE A 426 -31.45 -2.35 6.38
CA PHE A 426 -32.73 -2.26 5.68
C PHE A 426 -32.53 -1.93 4.20
N VAL A 427 -33.57 -2.14 3.39
CA VAL A 427 -33.53 -1.86 1.95
C VAL A 427 -34.71 -0.96 1.58
N THR A 428 -34.42 0.25 1.08
CA THR A 428 -35.47 1.03 0.41
C THR A 428 -35.74 0.42 -0.95
N PHE A 429 -37.01 0.28 -1.34
CA PHE A 429 -37.34 -0.45 -2.57
C PHE A 429 -38.52 0.15 -3.31
N PHE A 430 -38.43 0.23 -4.64
CA PHE A 430 -39.56 0.49 -5.52
C PHE A 430 -39.76 -0.70 -6.44
N LEU A 431 -41.00 -1.20 -6.53
CA LEU A 431 -41.38 -2.30 -7.40
C LEU A 431 -42.60 -1.89 -8.24
N GLY A 432 -42.46 -1.97 -9.56
CA GLY A 432 -43.52 -1.67 -10.52
C GLY A 432 -43.75 -2.82 -11.49
N ILE A 433 -45.01 -3.09 -11.82
CA ILE A 433 -45.45 -4.08 -12.78
C ILE A 433 -46.30 -3.37 -13.83
N LEU A 434 -45.75 -3.26 -15.04
CA LEU A 434 -46.38 -2.59 -16.18
C LEU A 434 -47.18 -3.60 -16.99
N ASP A 435 -48.50 -3.40 -17.08
CA ASP A 435 -49.36 -4.05 -18.06
C ASP A 435 -49.20 -3.34 -19.41
N ILE A 436 -48.65 -4.07 -20.37
CA ILE A 436 -48.28 -3.58 -21.69
C ILE A 436 -49.50 -3.36 -22.60
N SER A 437 -50.64 -3.98 -22.28
CA SER A 437 -51.87 -3.80 -23.05
C SER A 437 -52.60 -2.51 -22.68
N THR A 438 -52.56 -2.14 -21.39
CA THR A 438 -53.28 -0.99 -20.84
C THR A 438 -52.39 0.24 -20.61
N GLY A 439 -51.08 0.04 -20.46
CA GLY A 439 -50.14 1.07 -19.97
C GLY A 439 -50.30 1.33 -18.48
N GLU A 440 -50.99 0.46 -17.74
CA GLU A 440 -51.16 0.58 -16.29
C GLU A 440 -49.90 0.06 -15.58
N LEU A 441 -49.26 0.93 -14.78
CA LEU A 441 -48.18 0.57 -13.88
C LEU A 441 -48.75 0.42 -12.46
N ALA A 442 -48.94 -0.84 -12.04
CA ALA A 442 -49.21 -1.15 -10.64
C ALA A 442 -47.89 -1.18 -9.88
N PHE A 443 -47.76 -0.42 -8.80
CA PHE A 443 -46.51 -0.32 -8.05
C PHE A 443 -46.72 -0.35 -6.54
N SER A 444 -45.63 -0.58 -5.82
CA SER A 444 -45.55 -0.46 -4.37
C SER A 444 -44.18 0.07 -3.98
N ASN A 445 -44.12 0.89 -2.93
CA ASN A 445 -42.92 1.57 -2.48
C ASN A 445 -42.65 1.22 -1.00
N ALA A 446 -41.44 0.74 -0.73
CA ALA A 446 -40.92 0.45 0.59
C ALA A 446 -39.90 1.51 1.01
N GLY A 447 -40.36 2.74 1.21
CA GLY A 447 -39.54 3.86 1.70
C GLY A 447 -38.49 4.37 0.70
N HIS A 448 -38.66 4.08 -0.60
CA HIS A 448 -37.75 4.53 -1.65
C HIS A 448 -38.13 5.92 -2.18
N ASN A 449 -37.18 6.59 -2.83
CA ASN A 449 -37.42 7.90 -3.43
C ASN A 449 -38.59 7.86 -4.43
N PRO A 450 -39.45 8.88 -4.47
CA PRO A 450 -40.52 8.94 -5.45
C PRO A 450 -39.97 9.02 -6.88
N PRO A 451 -40.43 8.16 -7.82
CA PRO A 451 -40.05 8.28 -9.22
C PRO A 451 -40.62 9.54 -9.86
N TYR A 452 -40.05 9.92 -11.00
CA TYR A 452 -40.58 10.96 -11.87
C TYR A 452 -41.31 10.35 -13.06
N LEU A 453 -42.54 10.79 -13.31
CA LEU A 453 -43.25 10.54 -14.56
C LEU A 453 -42.71 11.50 -15.62
N LEU A 454 -42.30 10.95 -16.75
CA LEU A 454 -41.79 11.68 -17.91
C LEU A 454 -42.93 11.80 -18.92
N TYR A 455 -43.20 13.02 -19.38
CA TYR A 455 -44.22 13.26 -20.39
C TYR A 455 -43.59 13.80 -21.66
N ASP A 456 -44.11 13.40 -22.81
CA ASP A 456 -43.67 13.95 -24.12
C ASP A 456 -44.13 15.41 -24.31
N SER A 457 -45.24 15.78 -23.67
CA SER A 457 -45.96 17.04 -23.92
C SER A 457 -45.93 18.06 -22.78
N THR A 458 -45.49 17.67 -21.58
CA THR A 458 -45.46 18.52 -20.38
C THR A 458 -44.20 18.29 -19.57
N GLU A 459 -43.95 19.15 -18.58
CA GLU A 459 -42.85 18.95 -17.63
C GLU A 459 -43.02 17.62 -16.88
N PRO A 460 -41.91 16.94 -16.53
CA PRO A 460 -41.92 15.77 -15.67
C PRO A 460 -42.59 16.07 -14.33
N LYS A 461 -43.18 15.04 -13.73
CA LYS A 461 -43.84 15.18 -12.44
C LYS A 461 -43.41 14.08 -11.48
N GLU A 462 -42.94 14.49 -10.31
CA GLU A 462 -42.69 13.56 -9.20
C GLU A 462 -43.99 12.85 -8.78
N MET A 463 -43.92 11.54 -8.60
CA MET A 463 -45.06 10.73 -8.17
C MET A 463 -45.43 11.07 -6.73
N GLN A 464 -46.74 11.13 -6.46
CA GLN A 464 -47.24 11.11 -5.08
C GLN A 464 -47.37 9.65 -4.68
N ILE A 465 -46.78 9.27 -3.55
CA ILE A 465 -46.68 7.89 -3.08
C ILE A 465 -47.03 7.87 -1.61
N GLU A 466 -47.74 6.82 -1.18
CA GLU A 466 -48.01 6.61 0.24
C GLU A 466 -46.72 6.27 1.00
N PRO A 467 -46.46 6.91 2.16
CA PRO A 467 -45.27 6.62 2.95
C PRO A 467 -45.23 5.13 3.39
N GLY A 468 -44.14 4.44 3.07
CA GLY A 468 -43.89 3.06 3.48
C GLY A 468 -42.62 2.92 4.33
N PHE A 469 -42.51 1.83 5.08
CA PHE A 469 -41.26 1.47 5.77
C PHE A 469 -40.30 0.74 4.81
N PRO A 470 -38.98 0.97 4.92
CA PRO A 470 -37.98 0.15 4.25
C PRO A 470 -38.12 -1.33 4.62
N LEU A 471 -37.77 -2.20 3.66
CA LEU A 471 -37.76 -3.65 3.86
C LEU A 471 -36.72 -4.04 4.91
N GLY A 472 -37.02 -5.06 5.72
CA GLY A 472 -36.12 -5.56 6.77
C GLY A 472 -36.26 -4.86 8.12
N VAL A 473 -37.09 -3.81 8.22
CA VAL A 473 -37.28 -3.03 9.46
C VAL A 473 -38.37 -3.60 10.37
N MET A 474 -39.52 -3.96 9.81
CA MET A 474 -40.73 -4.35 10.56
C MET A 474 -41.45 -5.46 9.80
N ASP A 475 -41.49 -6.67 10.36
CA ASP A 475 -41.95 -7.89 9.69
C ASP A 475 -43.48 -7.94 9.45
N ASP A 476 -44.26 -7.26 10.28
CA ASP A 476 -45.72 -7.19 10.22
C ASP A 476 -46.27 -5.98 9.44
N PHE A 477 -45.39 -5.16 8.84
CA PHE A 477 -45.81 -4.06 7.98
C PHE A 477 -46.43 -4.59 6.68
N THR A 478 -47.56 -4.00 6.27
CA THR A 478 -48.27 -4.36 5.03
C THR A 478 -48.09 -3.25 4.00
N TYR A 479 -47.56 -3.59 2.84
CA TYR A 479 -47.38 -2.64 1.75
C TYR A 479 -48.69 -2.38 0.99
N VAL A 480 -48.77 -1.21 0.35
CA VAL A 480 -49.95 -0.80 -0.42
C VAL A 480 -49.67 -0.84 -1.92
N LYS A 481 -50.70 -1.20 -2.68
CA LYS A 481 -50.68 -1.12 -4.14
C LYS A 481 -51.21 0.23 -4.58
N GLU A 482 -50.43 0.90 -5.39
CA GLU A 482 -50.80 2.12 -6.08
C GLU A 482 -50.74 1.89 -7.59
N VAL A 483 -51.43 2.74 -8.34
CA VAL A 483 -51.59 2.58 -9.79
C VAL A 483 -51.43 3.92 -10.47
N VAL A 484 -50.64 3.94 -11.53
CA VAL A 484 -50.52 5.08 -12.45
C VAL A 484 -50.60 4.60 -13.90
N SER A 485 -51.17 5.42 -14.78
CA SER A 485 -51.20 5.13 -16.21
C SER A 485 -50.06 5.85 -16.92
N ILE A 486 -49.20 5.08 -17.59
CA ILE A 486 -48.16 5.58 -18.49
C ILE A 486 -48.71 5.46 -19.91
N LYS A 487 -48.93 6.59 -20.58
CA LYS A 487 -49.40 6.58 -21.96
C LYS A 487 -48.23 6.28 -22.89
N LYS A 488 -48.56 5.83 -24.10
CA LYS A 488 -47.56 5.71 -25.16
C LYS A 488 -46.94 7.08 -25.46
N GLY A 489 -45.62 7.15 -25.49
CA GLY A 489 -44.81 8.36 -25.55
C GLY A 489 -44.32 8.85 -24.19
N ASP A 490 -44.99 8.49 -23.10
CA ASP A 490 -44.61 8.85 -21.73
C ASP A 490 -43.64 7.80 -21.14
N GLY A 491 -43.11 8.09 -19.95
CA GLY A 491 -42.19 7.20 -19.27
C GLY A 491 -42.12 7.43 -17.76
N ILE A 492 -41.17 6.74 -17.14
CA ILE A 492 -40.87 6.82 -15.72
C ILE A 492 -39.35 6.81 -15.53
N PHE A 493 -38.87 7.62 -14.60
CA PHE A 493 -37.48 7.69 -14.15
C PHE A 493 -37.42 7.41 -12.66
N ILE A 494 -36.64 6.41 -12.26
CA ILE A 494 -36.46 5.96 -10.88
C ILE A 494 -34.98 6.03 -10.53
N TYR A 495 -34.64 6.41 -9.31
CA TYR A 495 -33.27 6.68 -8.91
C TYR A 495 -33.06 6.48 -7.41
N THR A 496 -31.85 6.08 -7.02
CA THR A 496 -31.41 6.02 -5.62
C THR A 496 -30.92 7.37 -5.13
N ASP A 497 -30.88 7.57 -3.81
CA ASP A 497 -30.57 8.87 -3.22
C ASP A 497 -29.15 9.36 -3.56
N GLY A 498 -28.22 8.46 -3.92
CA GLY A 498 -26.88 8.84 -4.37
C GLY A 498 -26.86 9.77 -5.59
N VAL A 499 -27.92 9.85 -6.39
CA VAL A 499 -28.07 10.90 -7.42
C VAL A 499 -28.25 12.27 -6.77
N THR A 500 -29.17 12.40 -5.82
CA THR A 500 -29.52 13.68 -5.19
C THR A 500 -28.54 14.08 -4.09
N ASP A 501 -27.86 13.10 -3.49
CA ASP A 501 -26.88 13.26 -2.43
C ASP A 501 -25.44 13.30 -2.95
N ALA A 502 -25.23 13.16 -4.26
CA ALA A 502 -23.96 13.41 -4.92
C ALA A 502 -23.41 14.78 -4.51
N ARG A 503 -22.12 14.86 -4.18
CA ARG A 503 -21.49 16.07 -3.63
C ARG A 503 -20.31 16.54 -4.45
N ASP A 504 -20.17 17.85 -4.59
CA ASP A 504 -18.98 18.48 -5.15
C ASP A 504 -17.83 18.56 -4.12
N ILE A 505 -16.68 19.11 -4.53
CA ILE A 505 -15.51 19.31 -3.65
C ILE A 505 -15.79 20.23 -2.45
N LYS A 506 -16.83 21.07 -2.54
CA LYS A 506 -17.29 21.97 -1.46
C LYS A 506 -18.35 21.29 -0.57
N LYS A 507 -18.66 20.02 -0.82
CA LYS A 507 -19.67 19.21 -0.12
C LYS A 507 -21.11 19.70 -0.33
N VAL A 508 -21.38 20.43 -1.41
CA VAL A 508 -22.74 20.84 -1.80
C VAL A 508 -23.40 19.70 -2.56
N SER A 509 -24.63 19.34 -2.17
CA SER A 509 -25.39 18.26 -2.82
C SER A 509 -25.98 18.68 -4.17
N PHE A 510 -26.15 17.73 -5.09
CA PHE A 510 -26.81 17.96 -6.38
C PHE A 510 -28.30 18.30 -6.19
N THR A 511 -28.99 17.61 -5.29
CA THR A 511 -30.42 17.77 -4.91
C THR A 511 -31.44 17.51 -6.02
N ALA A 512 -32.68 17.21 -5.63
CA ALA A 512 -33.80 17.03 -6.56
C ALA A 512 -34.08 18.28 -7.41
N HIS A 513 -33.77 19.48 -6.91
CA HIS A 513 -33.98 20.72 -7.65
C HIS A 513 -33.12 20.83 -8.92
N SER A 514 -31.90 20.26 -8.89
CA SER A 514 -31.01 20.21 -10.06
C SER A 514 -31.36 19.07 -11.02
N LEU A 515 -32.03 18.02 -10.54
CA LEU A 515 -32.44 16.87 -11.35
C LEU A 515 -33.62 17.21 -12.27
N MET A 516 -34.62 17.96 -11.78
CA MET A 516 -35.84 18.26 -12.52
C MET A 516 -35.59 18.93 -13.90
N PRO A 517 -34.73 19.96 -14.02
CA PRO A 517 -34.41 20.55 -15.33
C PRO A 517 -33.80 19.55 -16.32
N LEU A 518 -32.91 18.66 -15.84
CA LEU A 518 -32.30 17.64 -16.69
C LEU A 518 -33.33 16.66 -17.24
N LEU A 519 -34.28 16.23 -16.39
CA LEU A 519 -35.38 15.37 -16.81
C LEU A 519 -36.27 16.07 -17.85
N SER A 520 -36.55 17.37 -17.67
CA SER A 520 -37.35 18.16 -18.61
C SER A 520 -36.70 18.30 -19.98
N GLU A 521 -35.40 18.60 -20.03
CA GLU A 521 -34.65 18.81 -21.27
C GLU A 521 -34.47 17.51 -22.08
N ASN A 522 -34.49 16.37 -21.38
CA ASN A 522 -34.18 15.05 -21.96
C ASN A 522 -35.40 14.11 -21.97
N SER A 523 -36.61 14.61 -21.67
CA SER A 523 -37.83 13.80 -21.58
C SER A 523 -38.20 13.11 -22.90
N ARG A 524 -37.69 13.60 -24.04
CA ARG A 524 -37.90 13.03 -25.39
C ARG A 524 -36.78 12.13 -25.90
N ASN A 525 -35.64 12.10 -25.23
CA ASN A 525 -34.51 11.29 -25.66
C ASN A 525 -34.80 9.79 -25.47
N SER A 526 -33.95 8.88 -25.96
CA SER A 526 -34.06 7.48 -25.51
C SER A 526 -33.77 7.35 -24.00
N ALA A 527 -34.20 6.25 -23.38
CA ALA A 527 -33.92 5.95 -21.98
C ALA A 527 -32.41 5.94 -21.70
N ASN A 528 -31.62 5.35 -22.59
CA ASN A 528 -30.16 5.36 -22.51
C ASN A 528 -29.59 6.79 -22.57
N GLN A 529 -29.99 7.59 -23.56
CA GLN A 529 -29.51 8.97 -23.70
C GLN A 529 -29.86 9.85 -22.51
N LEU A 530 -31.07 9.68 -21.93
CA LEU A 530 -31.48 10.39 -20.72
C LEU A 530 -30.54 10.06 -19.55
N VAL A 531 -30.31 8.77 -19.30
CA VAL A 531 -29.47 8.31 -18.19
C VAL A 531 -28.02 8.73 -18.40
N ASP A 532 -27.46 8.55 -19.60
CA ASP A 532 -26.08 8.93 -19.91
C ASP A 532 -25.86 10.44 -19.72
N HIS A 533 -26.83 11.28 -20.10
CA HIS A 533 -26.74 12.73 -19.89
C HIS A 533 -26.74 13.12 -18.40
N ILE A 534 -27.54 12.44 -17.57
CA ILE A 534 -27.54 12.64 -16.12
C ILE A 534 -26.20 12.17 -15.53
N VAL A 535 -25.69 11.01 -15.95
CA VAL A 535 -24.38 10.48 -15.52
C VAL A 535 -23.26 11.48 -15.83
N ASP A 536 -23.22 12.02 -17.04
CA ASP A 536 -22.18 12.98 -17.43
C ASP A 536 -22.29 14.31 -16.67
N THR A 537 -23.52 14.75 -16.39
CA THR A 537 -23.75 15.94 -15.56
C THR A 537 -23.30 15.70 -14.11
N LEU A 538 -23.62 14.54 -13.53
CA LEU A 538 -23.18 14.16 -12.19
C LEU A 538 -21.65 14.08 -12.10
N LYS A 539 -20.99 13.45 -13.07
CA LYS A 539 -19.51 13.40 -13.14
C LYS A 539 -18.90 14.79 -13.16
N THR A 540 -19.49 15.69 -13.96
CA THR A 540 -19.02 17.09 -14.06
C THR A 540 -19.24 17.85 -12.74
N PHE A 541 -20.37 17.62 -12.07
CA PHE A 541 -20.70 18.24 -10.78
C PHE A 541 -19.80 17.75 -9.64
N ILE A 542 -19.57 16.44 -9.55
CA ILE A 542 -18.73 15.81 -8.52
C ILE A 542 -17.26 16.23 -8.69
N GLY A 543 -16.74 16.26 -9.93
CA GLY A 543 -15.37 16.64 -10.23
C GLY A 543 -14.36 15.68 -9.61
N GLU A 544 -13.39 16.21 -8.85
CA GLU A 544 -12.37 15.41 -8.14
C GLU A 544 -12.81 14.92 -6.76
N ALA A 545 -14.05 15.22 -6.34
CA ALA A 545 -14.55 14.74 -5.05
C ALA A 545 -14.80 13.22 -5.08
N PRO A 546 -14.58 12.51 -3.96
CA PRO A 546 -14.96 11.11 -3.87
C PRO A 546 -16.47 10.96 -3.94
N GLN A 547 -16.95 9.92 -4.65
CA GLN A 547 -18.37 9.60 -4.74
C GLN A 547 -18.93 9.37 -3.32
N PHE A 548 -20.05 10.04 -3.02
CA PHE A 548 -20.64 10.01 -1.68
C PHE A 548 -21.39 8.71 -1.42
N ASP A 549 -22.27 8.30 -2.34
CA ASP A 549 -23.09 7.09 -2.27
C ASP A 549 -23.14 6.35 -3.60
N ASP A 550 -23.60 5.09 -3.57
CA ASP A 550 -23.91 4.34 -4.79
C ASP A 550 -24.94 5.11 -5.63
N ILE A 551 -24.79 5.04 -6.95
CA ILE A 551 -25.67 5.76 -7.88
C ILE A 551 -26.35 4.72 -8.76
N ALA A 552 -27.66 4.57 -8.62
CA ALA A 552 -28.48 3.77 -9.50
C ALA A 552 -29.65 4.57 -10.09
N MET A 553 -29.92 4.31 -11.37
CA MET A 553 -30.97 4.96 -12.14
C MET A 553 -31.62 3.95 -13.09
N LEU A 554 -32.93 4.05 -13.27
CA LEU A 554 -33.70 3.27 -14.22
C LEU A 554 -34.67 4.20 -14.95
N ALA A 555 -34.59 4.20 -16.29
CA ALA A 555 -35.52 4.92 -17.15
C ALA A 555 -36.29 3.93 -18.02
N LEU A 556 -37.62 4.05 -18.05
CA LEU A 556 -38.50 3.30 -18.96
C LEU A 556 -39.39 4.27 -19.72
N LYS A 557 -39.47 4.13 -21.04
CA LYS A 557 -40.40 4.86 -21.91
C LYS A 557 -41.31 3.88 -22.63
N TYR A 558 -42.60 4.13 -22.59
CA TYR A 558 -43.57 3.28 -23.26
C TYR A 558 -43.74 3.75 -24.71
N LEU A 559 -43.35 2.92 -25.68
CA LEU A 559 -43.22 3.39 -27.05
C LEU A 559 -44.59 3.54 -27.74
N PRO A 560 -44.73 4.50 -28.67
CA PRO A 560 -45.85 4.55 -29.60
C PRO A 560 -45.99 3.24 -30.38
N ALA A 561 -47.23 2.85 -30.73
CA ALA A 561 -47.42 1.81 -31.72
C ALA A 561 -46.84 2.32 -33.06
N THR A 562 -45.84 1.61 -33.59
CA THR A 562 -45.25 1.86 -34.92
C THR A 562 -46.26 1.67 -36.04
#